data_AF-A0A7C1FPE1-F1
#
_entry.id   AF-A0A7C1FPE1-F1
#
_cell.length_a   1.000
_cell.length_b   1.000
_cell.length_c   1.000
_cell.angle_alpha   90.00
_cell.angle_beta   90.00
_cell.angle_gamma   90.00
#
_symmetry.space_group_name_H-M   'P 1'
#
loop_
_entity.id
_entity.type
_entity.pdbx_description
1 polymer ?
#
loop_
_entity_poly.entity_id
_entity_poly.type
_entity_poly.pdbx_seq_one_letter_code
_entity_poly.pdbx_strand_id
1 'polypeptide(L)'
;TREYLADEGGAKLCGNPRFLARALAKLDAFAKRLPLEVNPATSHMFIVNPLRAKDILTLFNTHPPIEERIRRLEMMARRMGI
;
A
#
# COMPACT_ATOMS: atom_id res chain seq x y z
N THR A 1 3.82 1.00 10.76
CA THR A 1 2.52 0.29 10.80
C THR A 1 2.75 -1.17 10.45
N ARG A 2 1.76 -2.06 10.64
CA ARG A 2 1.85 -3.48 10.24
C ARG A 2 2.11 -3.64 8.74
N GLU A 3 1.52 -2.77 7.91
CA GLU A 3 1.73 -2.76 6.45
C GLU A 3 3.19 -2.61 6.04
N TYR A 4 3.97 -1.74 6.70
CA TYR A 4 5.38 -1.57 6.35
C TYR A 4 6.21 -2.84 6.61
N LEU A 5 5.90 -3.55 7.70
CA LEU A 5 6.56 -4.82 8.04
C LEU A 5 6.15 -5.91 7.05
N ALA A 6 4.87 -5.94 6.65
CA ALA A 6 4.38 -6.85 5.64
C ALA A 6 5.02 -6.58 4.26
N ASP A 7 5.13 -5.31 3.86
CA ASP A 7 5.77 -4.90 2.60
C ASP A 7 7.25 -5.31 2.58
N GLU A 8 7.99 -5.02 3.66
CA GLU A 8 9.39 -5.39 3.77
C GLU A 8 9.57 -6.92 3.76
N GLY A 9 8.75 -7.65 4.52
CA GLY A 9 8.79 -9.11 4.56
C GLY A 9 8.48 -9.74 3.20
N GLY A 10 7.42 -9.28 2.54
CA GLY A 10 7.03 -9.73 1.20
C GLY A 10 8.10 -9.40 0.15
N ALA A 11 8.68 -8.20 0.20
CA ALA A 11 9.76 -7.81 -0.70
C ALA A 11 11.02 -8.66 -0.53
N LYS A 12 11.39 -9.00 0.72
CA LYS A 12 12.51 -9.92 0.99
C LYS A 12 12.20 -11.31 0.47
N LEU A 13 10.99 -11.82 0.71
CA LEU A 13 10.56 -13.15 0.28
C LEU A 13 10.57 -13.27 -1.26
N CYS A 14 10.11 -12.24 -1.98
CA CYS A 14 10.09 -12.21 -3.43
C CYS A 14 11.44 -11.86 -4.08
N GLY A 15 12.44 -11.45 -3.30
CA GLY A 15 13.78 -11.09 -3.79
C GLY A 15 13.88 -9.76 -4.56
N ASN A 16 12.76 -9.11 -4.90
CA ASN A 16 12.76 -7.81 -5.58
C ASN A 16 11.62 -6.90 -5.08
N PRO A 17 11.93 -5.83 -4.33
CA PRO A 17 10.94 -4.88 -3.82
C PRO A 17 10.14 -4.15 -4.90
N ARG A 18 10.69 -3.97 -6.12
CA ARG A 18 9.99 -3.26 -7.20
C ARG A 18 8.78 -4.03 -7.73
N PHE A 19 8.77 -5.35 -7.62
CA PHE A 19 7.58 -6.13 -8.01
C PHE A 19 6.39 -5.77 -7.14
N LEU A 20 6.59 -5.70 -5.82
CA LEU A 20 5.55 -5.29 -4.89
C LEU A 20 5.18 -3.81 -5.06
N ALA A 21 6.17 -2.93 -5.27
CA ALA A 21 5.92 -1.51 -5.53
C ALA A 21 5.00 -1.30 -6.76
N ARG A 22 5.28 -2.01 -7.85
CA ARG A 22 4.45 -1.98 -9.08
C ARG A 22 3.06 -2.57 -8.85
N ALA A 23 2.94 -3.63 -8.07
CA ALA A 23 1.65 -4.22 -7.72
C ALA A 23 0.78 -3.23 -6.93
N LEU A 24 1.35 -2.59 -5.91
CA LEU A 24 0.66 -1.56 -5.12
C LEU A 24 0.23 -0.38 -5.99
N ALA A 25 1.10 0.13 -6.86
CA ALA A 25 0.77 1.22 -7.79
C ALA A 25 -0.40 0.85 -8.72
N LYS A 26 -0.43 -0.40 -9.21
CA LYS A 26 -1.53 -0.90 -10.04
C LYS A 26 -2.84 -0.95 -9.24
N LEU A 27 -2.82 -1.51 -8.03
CA LEU A 27 -4.02 -1.61 -7.19
C LEU A 27 -4.60 -0.23 -6.85
N ASP A 28 -3.75 0.74 -6.50
CA ASP A 28 -4.18 2.10 -6.20
C ASP A 28 -4.79 2.80 -7.41
N ALA A 29 -4.17 2.66 -8.59
CA ALA A 29 -4.72 3.19 -9.82
C ALA A 29 -6.10 2.61 -10.15
N PHE A 30 -6.33 1.32 -9.88
CA PHE A 30 -7.64 0.68 -10.06
C PHE A 30 -8.66 1.12 -9.00
N ALA A 31 -8.26 1.19 -7.73
CA ALA A 31 -9.14 1.65 -6.64
C ALA A 31 -9.62 3.10 -6.84
N LYS A 32 -8.74 3.97 -7.35
CA LYS A 32 -9.09 5.35 -7.72
C LYS A 32 -10.08 5.42 -8.89
N ARG A 33 -10.05 4.45 -9.81
CA ARG A 33 -10.96 4.37 -10.98
C ARG A 33 -12.32 3.78 -10.65
N LEU A 34 -12.35 2.74 -9.82
CA LEU A 34 -13.58 2.04 -9.42
C LEU A 34 -13.69 2.03 -7.89
N PRO A 35 -14.08 3.18 -7.29
CA PRO A 35 -14.19 3.28 -5.85
C PRO A 35 -15.32 2.39 -5.34
N LEU A 36 -15.03 1.61 -4.30
CA LEU A 36 -16.00 0.78 -3.60
C LEU A 36 -16.56 1.54 -2.41
N GLU A 37 -17.87 1.45 -2.19
CA GLU A 37 -18.46 1.84 -0.92
C GLU A 37 -18.24 0.69 0.07
N VAL A 38 -17.42 0.94 1.09
CA VAL A 38 -17.15 -0.05 2.13
C VAL A 38 -17.43 0.53 3.51
N ASN A 39 -17.74 -0.35 4.45
CA ASN A 39 -17.81 0.05 5.85
C ASN A 39 -16.39 0.38 6.36
N PRO A 40 -16.13 1.57 6.94
CA PRO A 40 -14.82 1.91 7.51
C PRO A 40 -14.31 0.89 8.52
N ALA A 41 -15.18 0.20 9.26
CA ALA A 41 -14.80 -0.86 10.19
C ALA A 41 -14.12 -2.05 9.49
N THR A 42 -14.39 -2.27 8.20
CA THR A 42 -13.82 -3.35 7.38
C THR A 42 -12.62 -2.89 6.53
N SER A 43 -12.24 -1.61 6.59
CA SER A 43 -11.18 -1.06 5.72
C SER A 43 -9.84 -1.80 5.86
N HIS A 44 -9.54 -2.30 7.06
CA HIS A 44 -8.33 -3.04 7.39
C HIS A 44 -8.23 -4.43 6.72
N MET A 45 -9.30 -4.91 6.09
CA MET A 45 -9.31 -6.14 5.30
C MET A 45 -8.85 -5.91 3.85
N PHE A 46 -8.72 -4.66 3.41
CA PHE A 46 -8.37 -4.30 2.05
C PHE A 46 -6.88 -3.98 1.91
N ILE A 47 -6.28 -4.38 0.78
CA ILE A 47 -4.86 -4.14 0.48
C ILE A 47 -4.58 -2.65 0.23
N VAL A 48 -5.52 -1.98 -0.45
CA VAL A 48 -5.50 -0.55 -0.76
C VAL A 48 -6.71 0.10 -0.13
N ASN A 49 -6.57 1.35 0.32
CA ASN A 49 -7.68 2.08 0.93
C ASN A 49 -8.81 2.27 -0.09
N PRO A 50 -10.00 1.67 0.12
CA PRO A 50 -11.11 1.77 -0.82
C PRO A 50 -11.89 3.08 -0.69
N LEU A 51 -11.62 3.91 0.34
CA LEU A 51 -12.41 5.09 0.68
C LEU A 51 -11.90 6.37 -0.02
N ARG A 52 -12.81 7.33 -0.22
CA ARG A 52 -12.55 8.56 -0.98
C ARG A 52 -11.75 9.58 -0.17
N ALA A 53 -11.26 10.61 -0.87
CA ALA A 53 -10.36 11.63 -0.34
C ALA A 53 -10.84 12.38 0.93
N LYS A 54 -12.15 12.46 1.10
CA LYS A 54 -12.84 13.10 2.22
C LYS A 54 -12.82 12.28 3.53
N ASP A 55 -12.57 10.97 3.44
CA ASP A 55 -12.56 10.04 4.58
C ASP A 55 -11.13 9.69 5.03
N ILE A 56 -10.10 10.28 4.40
CA ILE A 56 -8.71 9.86 4.57
C ILE A 56 -8.16 10.18 5.98
N LEU A 57 -8.58 11.30 6.60
CA LEU A 57 -8.03 11.76 7.89
C LEU A 57 -8.23 10.75 9.04
N THR A 58 -9.35 10.03 9.06
CA THR A 58 -9.65 9.01 10.08
C THR A 58 -9.01 7.65 9.77
N LEU A 59 -8.72 7.34 8.50
CA LEU A 59 -8.12 6.07 8.09
C LEU A 59 -6.60 6.00 8.19
N PHE A 60 -5.91 7.14 8.17
CA PHE A 60 -4.46 7.17 8.33
C PHE A 60 -3.97 6.58 9.67
N ASN A 61 -4.88 6.41 10.65
CA ASN A 61 -4.60 5.65 11.88
C ASN A 61 -4.50 4.12 11.67
N THR A 62 -5.01 3.59 10.54
CA THR A 62 -5.05 2.15 10.24
C THR A 62 -4.17 1.73 9.06
N HIS A 63 -4.08 2.54 7.99
CA HIS A 63 -3.21 2.28 6.84
C HIS A 63 -2.36 3.51 6.48
N PRO A 64 -1.04 3.33 6.26
CA PRO A 64 -0.22 4.41 5.74
C PRO A 64 -0.57 4.73 4.28
N PRO A 65 -0.27 5.95 3.80
CA PRO A 65 -0.41 6.29 2.38
C PRO A 65 0.31 5.28 1.48
N ILE A 66 -0.31 4.88 0.37
CA ILE A 66 0.28 3.89 -0.52
C ILE A 66 1.53 4.44 -1.23
N GLU A 67 1.57 5.74 -1.48
CA GLU A 67 2.72 6.44 -2.04
C GLU A 67 3.95 6.29 -1.12
N GLU A 68 3.74 6.33 0.21
CA GLU A 68 4.80 6.13 1.19
C GLU A 68 5.27 4.67 1.25
N ARG A 69 4.36 3.70 1.11
CA ARG A 69 4.70 2.27 0.98
C ARG A 69 5.56 2.01 -0.26
N ILE A 70 5.14 2.54 -1.41
CA ILE A 70 5.87 2.45 -2.68
C ILE A 70 7.27 3.08 -2.53
N ARG A 71 7.35 4.27 -1.93
CA ARG A 71 8.63 4.95 -1.70
C ARG A 71 9.59 4.11 -0.86
N ARG A 72 9.11 3.45 0.20
CA ARG A 72 9.91 2.56 1.05
C ARG A 72 10.43 1.33 0.29
N LEU A 73 9.60 0.73 -0.56
CA LEU A 73 10.00 -0.39 -1.40
C LEU A 73 11.05 0.02 -2.44
N GLU A 74 10.90 1.18 -3.07
CA GLU A 74 11.91 1.72 -3.99
C GLU A 74 13.24 2.02 -3.27
N MET A 75 13.20 2.56 -2.04
CA MET A 75 14.40 2.73 -1.21
C MET A 75 15.03 1.38 -0.82
N MET A 76 14.22 0.35 -0.58
CA MET A 76 14.71 -1.00 -0.32
C MET A 76 15.41 -1.58 -1.56
N ALA A 77 14.83 -1.44 -2.75
CA ALA A 77 15.45 -1.87 -4.01
C ALA A 77 16.81 -1.20 -4.21
N ARG A 78 16.88 0.13 -4.02
CA ARG A 78 18.16 0.88 -4.07
C ARG A 78 19.20 0.35 -3.09
N ARG A 79 18.81 0.04 -1.84
CA ARG A 79 19.72 -0.56 -0.83
C ARG A 79 20.17 -1.97 -1.21
N MET A 80 19.34 -2.71 -1.93
CA MET A 80 19.67 -4.05 -2.45
C MET A 80 20.49 -4.01 -3.75
N GLY A 81 20.76 -2.83 -4.31
CA GLY A 81 21.51 -2.68 -5.55
C GLY A 81 20.76 -3.17 -6.79
N ILE A 82 19.43 -3.29 -6.70
CA ILE A 82 18.56 -3.71 -7.80
C ILE A 82 17.74 -2.56 -8.31
#